data_AF-A0A6N7YYW4-F1
#
_entry.id   AF-A0A6N7YYW4-F1
#
_cell.length_a   1.000
_cell.length_b   1.000
_cell.length_c   1.000
_cell.angle_alpha   90.00
_cell.angle_beta   90.00
_cell.angle_gamma   90.00
#
_symmetry.space_group_name_H-M   'P 1'
#
loop_
_entity.id
_entity.type
_entity.pdbx_description
1 polymer ?
#
loop_
_entity_poly.entity_id
_entity_poly.type
_entity_poly.pdbx_seq_one_letter_code
_entity_poly.pdbx_strand_id
1 'polypeptide(L)'
;MGETTTYAGRYVPGLQHGGERTELSCTTTTPNGGTSHVVLASGPRVVLDWETTADKATIAAAVLRHWLTRQSDPDELHDFLDQLTTDWATGTAWEITGQQLRAAGFVP
;
A
#
# COMPACT_ATOMS: atom_id res chain seq x y z
N MET A 1 -16.58 -12.26 12.33
CA MET A 1 -15.68 -11.80 11.27
C MET A 1 -14.79 -10.74 11.90
N GLY A 2 -13.47 -10.93 11.87
CA GLY A 2 -12.54 -9.96 12.48
C GLY A 2 -12.45 -8.68 11.65
N GLU A 3 -11.71 -7.69 12.15
CA GLU A 3 -11.36 -6.51 11.38
C GLU A 3 -10.44 -6.88 10.19
N THR A 4 -10.78 -6.40 9.01
CA THR A 4 -10.00 -6.59 7.78
C THR A 4 -9.43 -5.26 7.33
N THR A 5 -8.12 -5.18 7.19
CA THR A 5 -7.42 -4.03 6.62
C THR A 5 -6.86 -4.41 5.26
N THR A 6 -7.01 -3.54 4.27
CA THR A 6 -6.54 -3.76 2.90
C THR A 6 -5.86 -2.50 2.39
N TYR A 7 -4.62 -2.64 1.94
CA TYR A 7 -3.85 -1.61 1.26
C TYR A 7 -3.90 -1.84 -0.23
N ALA A 8 -4.14 -0.79 -1.00
CA ALA A 8 -4.22 -0.89 -2.44
C ALA A 8 -3.57 0.31 -3.13
N GLY A 9 -2.85 0.02 -4.20
CA GLY A 9 -2.38 1.01 -5.17
C GLY A 9 -3.34 1.07 -6.36
N ARG A 10 -3.80 2.27 -6.73
CA ARG A 10 -4.60 2.47 -7.95
C ARG A 10 -4.17 3.70 -8.76
N TYR A 11 -4.30 3.59 -10.07
CA TYR A 11 -4.19 4.73 -10.98
C TYR A 11 -5.54 5.44 -11.04
N VAL A 12 -5.54 6.74 -10.79
CA VAL A 12 -6.74 7.59 -10.84
C VAL A 12 -6.57 8.65 -11.92
N PRO A 13 -7.59 8.89 -12.76
CA PRO A 13 -7.53 9.92 -13.78
C PRO A 13 -7.41 11.30 -13.12
N GLY A 14 -6.40 12.08 -13.53
CA GLY A 14 -6.18 13.43 -13.04
C GLY A 14 -7.26 14.38 -13.54
N LEU A 15 -7.81 15.20 -12.64
CA LEU A 15 -8.88 16.16 -12.92
C LEU A 15 -8.44 17.36 -13.80
N GLN A 16 -7.14 17.57 -14.01
CA GLN A 16 -6.62 18.65 -14.85
C GLN A 16 -5.47 18.14 -15.72
N HIS A 17 -5.58 18.29 -17.04
CA HIS A 17 -4.60 17.98 -18.09
C HIS A 17 -4.37 16.50 -18.48
N GLY A 18 -5.31 15.58 -18.24
CA GLY A 18 -5.24 14.22 -18.81
C GLY A 18 -4.07 13.37 -18.31
N GLY A 19 -3.40 13.78 -17.23
CA GLY A 19 -2.36 12.99 -16.57
C GLY A 19 -2.95 11.94 -15.63
N GLU A 20 -2.27 10.82 -15.49
CA GLU A 20 -2.59 9.80 -14.49
C GLU A 20 -1.95 10.17 -13.14
N ARG A 21 -2.71 9.98 -12.06
CA ARG A 21 -2.21 10.08 -10.70
C ARG A 21 -2.17 8.69 -10.08
N THR A 22 -1.27 8.51 -9.13
CA THR A 22 -1.21 7.29 -8.36
C THR A 22 -1.67 7.57 -6.93
N GLU A 23 -2.49 6.67 -6.40
CA GLU A 23 -2.99 6.72 -5.04
C GLU A 23 -2.69 5.41 -4.30
N LEU A 24 -2.11 5.55 -3.12
CA LEU A 24 -2.00 4.50 -2.12
C LEU A 24 -3.09 4.74 -1.06
N SER A 25 -3.92 3.74 -0.85
CA SER A 25 -5.02 3.81 0.12
C SER A 25 -5.05 2.62 1.05
N CYS A 26 -5.64 2.83 2.22
CA CYS A 26 -5.96 1.82 3.22
C CYS A 26 -7.47 1.81 3.42
N THR A 27 -8.07 0.62 3.36
CA THR A 27 -9.47 0.40 3.68
C THR A 27 -9.56 -0.56 4.85
N THR A 28 -10.23 -0.16 5.93
CA THR A 28 -10.48 -1.00 7.09
C THR A 28 -11.97 -1.28 7.19
N THR A 29 -12.34 -2.54 7.26
CA THR A 29 -13.71 -3.01 7.44
C THR A 29 -13.82 -3.65 8.81
N THR A 30 -14.70 -3.11 9.63
CA THR A 30 -14.93 -3.54 11.00
C THR A 30 -15.99 -4.65 11.06
N PRO A 31 -16.02 -5.46 12.13
CA PRO A 31 -16.97 -6.58 12.27
C PRO A 31 -18.45 -6.21 12.21
N ASN A 32 -18.80 -4.96 12.52
CA ASN A 32 -20.17 -4.43 12.49
C ASN A 32 -20.55 -3.84 11.12
N GLY A 33 -19.68 -3.97 10.11
CA GLY A 33 -19.92 -3.47 8.75
C GLY A 33 -19.51 -2.02 8.51
N GLY A 34 -18.88 -1.34 9.49
CA GLY A 34 -18.32 -0.02 9.29
C GLY A 34 -17.06 -0.07 8.42
N THR A 35 -17.00 0.72 7.37
CA THR A 35 -15.83 0.83 6.48
C THR A 35 -15.20 2.21 6.61
N SER A 36 -13.90 2.26 6.85
CA SER A 36 -13.09 3.48 6.78
C SER A 36 -12.13 3.41 5.60
N HIS A 37 -11.97 4.51 4.87
CA HIS A 37 -11.03 4.62 3.77
C HIS A 37 -10.09 5.81 4.00
N VAL A 38 -8.79 5.58 3.88
CA VAL A 38 -7.74 6.57 4.11
C VAL A 38 -6.79 6.57 2.92
N VAL A 39 -6.53 7.75 2.35
CA VAL A 39 -5.47 7.93 1.35
C VAL A 39 -4.17 8.20 2.08
N LEU A 40 -3.22 7.28 1.99
CA LEU A 40 -1.91 7.37 2.65
C LEU A 40 -0.94 8.24 1.87
N ALA A 41 -0.98 8.13 0.53
CA ALA A 41 -0.17 8.93 -0.38
C ALA A 41 -0.90 9.12 -1.70
N SER A 42 -0.76 10.30 -2.31
CA SER A 42 -1.25 10.58 -3.66
C SER A 42 -0.32 11.55 -4.36
N GLY A 43 -0.06 11.32 -5.63
CA GLY A 43 0.87 12.13 -6.41
C GLY A 43 0.75 11.89 -7.91
N PRO A 44 1.51 12.64 -8.73
CA PRO A 44 1.67 12.33 -10.15
C PRO A 44 2.18 10.90 -10.31
N ARG A 45 1.75 10.19 -11.37
CA ARG A 45 2.20 8.80 -11.62
C ARG A 45 3.71 8.65 -11.49
N VAL A 46 4.47 9.51 -12.17
CA VAL A 46 5.96 9.53 -12.17
C VAL A 46 6.63 9.66 -10.79
N VAL A 47 5.90 10.03 -9.72
CA VAL A 47 6.44 10.22 -8.35
C VAL A 47 6.06 9.08 -7.41
N LEU A 48 5.02 8.31 -7.74
CA LEU A 48 4.52 7.20 -6.93
C LEU A 48 4.26 5.98 -7.82
N ASP A 49 5.17 5.74 -8.76
CA ASP A 49 5.01 4.71 -9.77
C ASP A 49 5.55 3.38 -9.24
N TRP A 50 4.68 2.42 -8.89
CA TRP A 50 5.14 1.10 -8.45
C TRP A 50 5.75 0.24 -9.56
N GLU A 51 5.90 0.77 -10.78
CA GLU A 51 6.59 0.10 -11.89
C GLU A 51 8.11 0.30 -11.78
N THR A 52 8.61 1.28 -11.01
CA THR A 52 10.04 1.48 -10.76
C THR A 52 10.48 0.99 -9.37
N THR A 53 11.69 0.43 -9.29
CA THR A 53 12.23 -0.18 -8.06
C THR A 53 12.43 0.85 -6.92
N ALA A 54 12.75 2.10 -7.23
CA ALA A 54 12.99 3.14 -6.22
C ALA A 54 11.70 3.58 -5.51
N ASP A 55 10.57 3.54 -6.22
CA ASP A 55 9.26 3.92 -5.70
C ASP A 55 8.60 2.79 -4.89
N LYS A 56 8.97 1.53 -5.16
CA LYS A 56 8.48 0.38 -4.38
C LYS A 56 8.84 0.48 -2.90
N ALA A 57 10.06 0.92 -2.59
CA ALA A 57 10.51 1.15 -1.22
C ALA A 57 9.71 2.26 -0.53
N THR A 58 9.39 3.34 -1.24
CA THR A 58 8.55 4.44 -0.70
C THR A 58 7.15 3.97 -0.35
N ILE A 59 6.54 3.16 -1.22
CA ILE A 59 5.20 2.60 -0.99
C ILE A 59 5.22 1.60 0.17
N ALA A 60 6.20 0.69 0.18
CA ALA A 60 6.38 -0.29 1.26
C ALA A 60 6.56 0.40 2.61
N ALA A 61 7.38 1.45 2.68
CA ALA A 61 7.57 2.24 3.89
C ALA A 61 6.28 2.92 4.35
N ALA A 62 5.46 3.44 3.43
CA ALA A 62 4.17 4.04 3.76
C ALA A 62 3.16 3.02 4.32
N VAL A 63 3.08 1.83 3.71
CA VAL A 63 2.23 0.73 4.18
C VAL A 63 2.67 0.25 5.56
N LEU A 64 3.95 -0.10 5.73
CA LEU A 64 4.47 -0.60 7.00
C LEU A 64 4.38 0.45 8.10
N ARG A 65 4.64 1.73 7.81
CA ARG A 65 4.49 2.80 8.79
C ARG A 65 3.05 2.95 9.28
N HIS A 66 2.09 2.86 8.36
CA HIS A 66 0.68 2.91 8.73
C HIS A 66 0.27 1.68 9.54
N TRP A 67 0.70 0.48 9.11
CA TRP A 67 0.37 -0.78 9.77
C TRP A 67 0.95 -0.89 11.17
N LEU A 68 2.27 -0.69 11.31
CA LEU A 68 2.98 -0.83 12.58
C LEU A 68 2.83 0.38 13.49
N THR A 69 2.21 1.46 13.01
CA THR A 69 2.08 2.75 13.72
C THR A 69 3.40 3.37 14.18
N ARG A 70 4.53 2.94 13.60
CA ARG A 70 5.89 3.44 13.85
C ARG A 70 6.69 3.51 12.56
N GLN A 71 7.86 4.13 12.60
CA GLN A 71 8.79 4.03 11.49
C GLN A 71 9.32 2.60 11.39
N SER A 72 9.32 2.06 10.18
CA SER A 72 9.86 0.74 9.87
C SER A 72 11.36 0.82 9.70
N ASP A 73 12.06 -0.20 10.18
CA ASP A 73 13.50 -0.30 10.01
C ASP A 73 13.86 -0.82 8.60
N PRO A 74 15.08 -0.57 8.10
CA PRO A 74 15.47 -0.97 6.74
C PRO A 74 15.36 -2.47 6.47
N ASP A 75 15.61 -3.31 7.48
CA ASP A 75 15.49 -4.77 7.36
C ASP A 75 14.02 -5.20 7.16
N GLU A 76 13.10 -4.61 7.92
CA GLU A 76 11.65 -4.87 7.77
C GLU A 76 11.12 -4.43 6.41
N LEU A 77 11.66 -3.31 5.90
CA LEU A 77 11.35 -2.83 4.56
C LEU A 77 11.85 -3.81 3.49
N HIS A 78 13.05 -4.37 3.68
CA HIS A 78 13.62 -5.36 2.77
C HIS A 78 12.79 -6.65 2.77
N ASP A 79 12.46 -7.18 3.94
CA ASP A 79 11.63 -8.39 4.10
C ASP A 79 10.25 -8.21 3.46
N PHE A 80 9.63 -7.04 3.63
CA PHE A 80 8.36 -6.72 2.98
C PHE A 80 8.50 -6.71 1.45
N LEU A 81 9.55 -6.06 0.93
CA LEU A 81 9.79 -6.00 -0.52
C LEU A 81 9.99 -7.41 -1.09
N ASP A 82 10.76 -8.26 -0.42
CA ASP A 82 11.03 -9.63 -0.88
C ASP A 82 9.80 -10.55 -0.80
N GLN A 83 9.01 -10.46 0.26
CA GLN A 83 7.92 -11.41 0.51
C GLN A 83 6.56 -10.99 -0.05
N LEU A 84 6.27 -9.69 -0.08
CA LEU A 84 4.91 -9.18 -0.32
C LEU A 84 4.81 -8.33 -1.59
N THR A 85 5.93 -7.92 -2.18
CA THR A 85 5.93 -7.10 -3.42
C THR A 85 6.38 -7.84 -4.66
N THR A 86 6.63 -9.15 -4.57
CA THR A 86 6.92 -10.02 -5.72
C THR A 86 5.78 -10.00 -6.75
N ASP A 87 4.53 -9.84 -6.29
CA ASP A 87 3.34 -9.79 -7.13
C ASP A 87 3.03 -8.38 -7.70
N TRP A 88 3.88 -7.38 -7.44
CA TRP A 88 3.69 -6.04 -8.02
C TRP A 88 4.14 -6.02 -9.48
N ALA A 89 3.22 -6.45 -10.34
CA ALA A 89 3.35 -6.39 -11.79
C ALA A 89 3.11 -4.97 -12.32
N THR A 90 3.96 -4.54 -13.25
CA THR A 90 3.80 -3.32 -14.04
C THR A 90 2.40 -3.23 -14.65
N GLY A 91 1.81 -2.04 -14.64
CA GLY A 91 0.47 -1.78 -15.21
C GLY A 91 -0.71 -2.38 -14.46
N THR A 92 -0.50 -3.11 -13.35
CA THR A 92 -1.58 -3.78 -12.61
C THR A 92 -1.77 -3.13 -11.24
N ALA A 93 -3.04 -2.95 -10.84
CA ALA A 93 -3.36 -2.57 -9.47
C ALA A 93 -2.96 -3.72 -8.52
N TRP A 94 -2.36 -3.38 -7.38
CA TRP A 94 -1.94 -4.35 -6.39
C TRP A 94 -2.72 -4.17 -5.09
N GLU A 95 -2.83 -5.26 -4.34
CA GLU A 95 -3.54 -5.29 -3.06
C GLU A 95 -2.70 -6.07 -2.03
N ILE A 96 -2.61 -5.55 -0.81
CA ILE A 96 -2.00 -6.22 0.34
C ILE A 96 -2.98 -6.19 1.50
N THR A 97 -3.34 -7.37 2.00
CA THR A 97 -4.24 -7.53 3.13
C THR A 97 -3.47 -7.54 4.46
N GLY A 98 -4.14 -7.13 5.54
CA GLY A 98 -3.64 -7.28 6.90
C GLY A 98 -3.36 -8.73 7.27
N GLN A 99 -4.05 -9.69 6.64
CA GLN A 99 -3.76 -11.11 6.81
C GLN A 99 -2.39 -11.48 6.22
N GLN A 100 -2.05 -10.96 5.02
CA GLN A 100 -0.72 -11.16 4.43
C GLN A 100 0.37 -10.52 5.28
N LEU A 101 0.13 -9.32 5.82
CA LEU A 101 1.08 -8.67 6.74
C LEU A 101 1.36 -9.52 7.99
N ARG A 102 0.31 -10.04 8.64
CA ARG A 102 0.48 -10.94 9.80
C ARG A 102 1.16 -12.25 9.43
N ALA A 103 0.83 -12.83 8.28
CA ALA A 103 1.47 -14.06 7.80
C ALA A 103 2.96 -13.88 7.51
N ALA A 104 3.37 -12.68 7.07
CA ALA A 104 4.77 -12.27 6.91
C ALA A 104 5.43 -11.84 8.23
N GLY A 105 4.74 -11.90 9.37
CA GLY A 105 5.28 -11.57 10.69
C GLY A 105 5.16 -10.10 11.10
N PHE A 106 4.59 -9.24 10.26
CA PHE A 106 4.32 -7.85 10.62
C PHE A 106 3.06 -7.77 11.46
N VAL A 107 3.22 -7.62 12.77
CA VAL A 107 2.12 -7.49 13.74
C VAL A 107 2.10 -6.04 14.27
N PRO A 108 0.95 -5.35 14.21
CA PRO A 108 0.80 -3.98 14.71
C PRO A 108 0.88 -3.89 16.23
#